data_AF-A0A927VZS8-F1
#
_entry.id   AF-A0A927VZS8-F1
#
_cell.length_a   1.000
_cell.length_b   1.000
_cell.length_c   1.000
_cell.angle_alpha   90.00
_cell.angle_beta   90.00
_cell.angle_gamma   90.00
#
_symmetry.space_group_name_H-M   'P 1'
#
loop_
_entity.id
_entity.type
_entity.pdbx_description
1 polymer ?
#
loop_
_entity_poly.entity_id
_entity_poly.type
_entity_poly.pdbx_seq_one_letter_code
_entity_poly.pdbx_strand_id
1 'polypeptide(L)'
;MAKKNYWGFDKKNADRRRRGQDYFYELGKALKKMPSGRKRKGKKRSYSSKKTYSGSKTRNSSTHVPVTQYQAQEPATFGDFMFGLGFMAVIIIILILFLVIGFWKTILLAAGIFVAIIVILVAIELVKENKKNQKTTYSEDRSNQIPYIKSLLGNLKRYQDVANTSNNPDEVKKNLDYLLGVIDEIMTFDEALLKQAGMTKVNAVSVKEDILKVYDEMIAQAGQTDEMDSAITEQATESSLPEEIAKPQPIVSKEGIIPLETLLKTATLSKQGLYPHEILMLHYANTYKVGGGNSFQHFWLYQYSVGNPQNVLNSLLERGFLVIGDLKSALERQTVIDIKAELQAIGEKTAGKKAELITRLLNSGNIDRLEVKYPERYYALTEAAIKELEENEYVLYLHRTKRMSVWDMNYMLFHDNPLHLRYRDILWREFNIQAGEHFKVGDMGLYRNTRMNMYQFLMEEDRIKSAFTMLCEVVAYDLSGMGNQEIFQPSEEMKKVVMEYTLKSCFPYNASSATMPPAVIEWMTDIKEQLGMSEKEFRAALLENFEKIKLFRRIFTNEECVEIVMNEINNHPRKQAAIYKQAEERMRREYESLNIS
;
A
#
# COMPACT_ATOMS: atom_id res chain seq x y z
N MET A 1 19.39 18.20 -26.04
CA MET A 1 18.51 17.59 -25.01
C MET A 1 19.10 17.88 -23.64
N ALA A 2 18.45 18.72 -22.83
CA ALA A 2 18.93 19.06 -21.49
C ALA A 2 17.88 18.63 -20.46
N LYS A 3 18.22 17.64 -19.62
CA LYS A 3 17.36 17.20 -18.51
C LYS A 3 17.39 18.29 -17.43
N LYS A 4 16.27 19.01 -17.24
CA LYS A 4 16.06 19.87 -16.07
C LYS A 4 15.77 18.98 -14.86
N ASN A 5 16.43 19.26 -13.74
CA ASN A 5 16.14 18.61 -12.46
C ASN A 5 14.83 19.20 -11.89
N TYR A 6 13.72 18.50 -12.05
CA TYR A 6 12.42 18.90 -11.48
C TYR A 6 12.26 18.42 -10.04
N TRP A 7 12.77 19.22 -9.09
CA TRP A 7 12.40 19.16 -7.68
C TRP A 7 12.03 20.56 -7.15
N GLY A 8 11.04 21.17 -7.79
CA GLY A 8 10.40 22.41 -7.34
C GLY A 8 9.23 22.10 -6.39
N PHE A 9 9.49 22.01 -5.09
CA PHE A 9 8.43 21.86 -4.09
C PHE A 9 7.62 23.17 -3.95
N ASP A 10 6.37 23.18 -4.43
CA ASP A 10 5.48 24.33 -4.22
C ASP A 10 5.03 24.42 -2.76
N LYS A 11 5.49 25.49 -2.09
CA LYS A 11 5.24 25.81 -0.70
C LYS A 11 3.74 25.90 -0.36
N LYS A 12 2.89 26.37 -1.30
CA LYS A 12 1.43 26.47 -1.07
C LYS A 12 0.74 25.12 -1.01
N ASN A 13 1.26 24.13 -1.74
CA ASN A 13 0.71 22.77 -1.74
C ASN A 13 1.25 21.92 -0.58
N ALA A 14 2.48 22.19 -0.12
CA ALA A 14 3.01 21.64 1.13
C ALA A 14 2.12 22.03 2.33
N ASP A 15 1.76 23.32 2.47
CA ASP A 15 0.88 23.80 3.55
C ASP A 15 -0.55 23.22 3.46
N ARG A 16 -1.07 22.95 2.25
CA ARG A 16 -2.37 22.27 2.08
C ARG A 16 -2.34 20.83 2.60
N ARG A 17 -1.28 20.08 2.28
CA ARG A 17 -1.12 18.67 2.72
C ARG A 17 -0.79 18.55 4.21
N ARG A 18 0.02 19.46 4.76
CA ARG A 18 0.39 19.50 6.18
C ARG A 18 -0.84 19.58 7.09
N ARG A 19 -1.79 20.48 6.77
CA ARG A 19 -3.07 20.61 7.51
C ARG A 19 -3.94 19.34 7.53
N GLY A 20 -3.80 18.46 6.54
CA GLY A 20 -4.44 17.14 6.56
C GLY A 20 -3.76 16.18 7.53
N GLN A 21 -2.42 16.10 7.46
CA GLN A 21 -1.60 15.24 8.34
C GLN A 21 -1.71 15.64 9.81
N ASP A 22 -1.66 16.94 10.11
CA ASP A 22 -1.80 17.47 11.47
C ASP A 22 -3.17 17.10 12.08
N TYR A 23 -4.24 17.05 11.26
CA TYR A 23 -5.57 16.66 11.72
C TYR A 23 -5.72 15.15 11.96
N PHE A 24 -5.10 14.28 11.15
CA PHE A 24 -5.07 12.84 11.42
C PHE A 24 -4.32 12.51 12.72
N TYR A 25 -3.24 13.24 13.00
CA TYR A 25 -2.52 13.13 14.27
C TYR A 25 -3.38 13.53 15.48
N GLU A 26 -4.12 14.65 15.40
CA GLU A 26 -5.06 15.05 16.45
C GLU A 26 -6.30 14.13 16.56
N LEU A 27 -6.78 13.56 15.45
CA LEU A 27 -7.85 12.55 15.46
C LEU A 27 -7.39 11.26 16.17
N GLY A 28 -6.15 10.81 15.92
CA GLY A 28 -5.53 9.71 16.65
C GLY A 28 -5.41 9.97 18.16
N LYS A 29 -5.10 11.21 18.56
CA LYS A 29 -5.13 11.62 19.98
C LYS A 29 -6.55 11.65 20.56
N ALA A 30 -7.55 12.08 19.79
CA ALA A 30 -8.94 12.12 20.24
C ALA A 30 -9.52 10.71 20.45
N LEU A 31 -9.21 9.78 19.54
CA LEU A 31 -9.62 8.36 19.66
C LEU A 31 -9.04 7.71 20.92
N LYS A 32 -7.79 8.02 21.31
CA LYS A 32 -7.18 7.56 22.57
C LYS A 32 -7.86 8.09 23.84
N LYS A 33 -8.76 9.09 23.76
CA LYS A 33 -9.45 9.69 24.91
C LYS A 33 -10.90 9.23 25.11
N MET A 34 -11.43 8.35 24.25
CA MET A 34 -12.80 7.85 24.42
C MET A 34 -12.88 6.77 25.50
N PRO A 35 -13.77 6.90 26.52
CA PRO A 35 -13.87 5.92 27.59
C PRO A 35 -14.51 4.61 27.12
N SER A 36 -13.89 3.49 27.48
CA SER A 36 -14.29 2.14 27.08
C SER A 36 -15.54 1.62 27.81
N GLY A 37 -16.71 2.03 27.30
CA GLY A 37 -17.91 1.18 27.24
C GLY A 37 -18.99 1.34 28.32
N ARG A 38 -20.17 0.78 28.01
CA ARG A 38 -21.23 0.43 28.98
C ARG A 38 -22.11 -0.71 28.45
N LYS A 39 -21.96 -1.91 28.99
CA LYS A 39 -22.90 -3.03 28.76
C LYS A 39 -24.28 -2.68 29.34
N ARG A 40 -25.32 -2.57 28.50
CA ARG A 40 -26.71 -2.39 28.97
C ARG A 40 -27.44 -3.74 29.07
N LYS A 41 -28.03 -4.02 30.24
CA LYS A 41 -28.85 -5.21 30.51
C LYS A 41 -30.18 -5.12 29.74
N GLY A 42 -30.56 -6.20 29.06
CA GLY A 42 -31.83 -6.28 28.33
C GLY A 42 -33.05 -6.45 29.24
N LYS A 43 -34.19 -5.89 28.81
CA LYS A 43 -35.53 -6.15 29.40
C LYS A 43 -36.47 -6.59 28.28
N LYS A 44 -36.96 -7.84 28.33
CA LYS A 44 -38.00 -8.35 27.43
C LYS A 44 -39.35 -7.71 27.79
N ARG A 45 -40.17 -7.39 26.78
CA ARG A 45 -41.63 -7.18 26.91
C ARG A 45 -42.34 -7.95 25.81
N SER A 46 -43.32 -8.77 26.20
CA SER A 46 -44.24 -9.46 25.31
C SER A 46 -45.45 -8.59 25.00
N TYR A 47 -45.95 -8.64 23.77
CA TYR A 47 -47.28 -8.12 23.43
C TYR A 47 -48.27 -9.27 23.18
N SER A 48 -49.43 -9.14 23.79
CA SER A 48 -50.62 -9.97 23.56
C SER A 48 -51.71 -9.05 23.02
N SER A 49 -52.38 -9.43 21.93
CA SER A 49 -53.54 -8.72 21.41
C SER A 49 -54.77 -9.63 21.39
N LYS A 50 -55.78 -9.26 22.19
CA LYS A 50 -57.17 -9.73 22.03
C LYS A 50 -57.92 -8.74 21.13
N LYS A 51 -58.86 -9.23 20.32
CA LYS A 51 -60.00 -8.45 19.80
C LYS A 51 -61.28 -9.27 19.87
N THR A 52 -62.39 -8.57 20.13
CA THR A 52 -63.77 -9.07 20.35
C THR A 52 -64.77 -8.28 19.47
N TYR A 53 -66.07 -8.60 19.60
CA TYR A 53 -67.31 -8.10 18.92
C TYR A 53 -67.78 -9.01 17.75
N SER A 54 -68.90 -9.76 17.79
CA SER A 54 -70.36 -9.44 17.93
C SER A 54 -70.95 -8.69 16.72
N GLY A 55 -72.10 -9.00 16.09
CA GLY A 55 -73.16 -10.03 16.23
C GLY A 55 -73.91 -10.18 14.87
N SER A 56 -75.21 -10.49 14.68
CA SER A 56 -76.38 -10.87 15.52
C SER A 56 -77.60 -11.28 14.63
N LYS A 57 -78.72 -11.76 15.21
CA LYS A 57 -80.08 -12.02 14.60
C LYS A 57 -80.25 -13.25 13.66
N THR A 58 -81.43 -13.87 13.43
CA THR A 58 -82.53 -14.46 14.26
C THR A 58 -83.80 -14.72 13.40
N ARG A 59 -84.53 -15.84 13.67
CA ARG A 59 -85.87 -16.33 13.18
C ARG A 59 -85.78 -17.52 12.21
N ASN A 60 -86.40 -18.70 12.45
CA ASN A 60 -87.83 -19.08 12.68
C ASN A 60 -88.72 -18.76 11.46
N SER A 61 -89.66 -19.59 10.99
CA SER A 61 -90.11 -20.98 11.32
C SER A 61 -91.31 -21.35 10.43
N SER A 62 -91.53 -22.62 10.03
CA SER A 62 -92.88 -23.23 9.98
C SER A 62 -92.86 -24.74 9.72
N THR A 63 -93.86 -25.42 10.27
CA THR A 63 -94.15 -26.86 10.20
C THR A 63 -95.28 -27.18 9.23
N HIS A 64 -95.30 -28.36 8.60
CA HIS A 64 -96.54 -29.14 8.42
C HIS A 64 -96.28 -30.63 8.07
N VAL A 65 -97.08 -31.50 8.69
CA VAL A 65 -97.14 -32.99 8.68
C VAL A 65 -98.58 -33.34 9.19
N PRO A 66 -99.17 -34.54 9.03
CA PRO A 66 -99.13 -35.59 7.98
C PRO A 66 -100.53 -35.84 7.33
N VAL A 67 -100.62 -36.74 6.33
CA VAL A 67 -101.76 -37.69 6.21
C VAL A 67 -101.25 -39.04 5.70
N THR A 68 -101.68 -40.14 6.34
CA THR A 68 -101.46 -41.53 5.90
C THR A 68 -102.72 -42.08 5.23
N GLN A 69 -102.59 -42.80 4.10
CA GLN A 69 -103.60 -43.75 3.64
C GLN A 69 -102.96 -44.96 2.95
N TYR A 70 -103.47 -46.15 3.30
CA TYR A 70 -103.18 -47.45 2.69
C TYR A 70 -104.06 -47.63 1.45
N GLN A 71 -103.54 -48.18 0.34
CA GLN A 71 -104.25 -49.21 -0.44
C GLN A 71 -103.40 -49.90 -1.54
N ALA A 72 -103.69 -51.20 -1.71
CA ALA A 72 -103.54 -52.08 -2.87
C ALA A 72 -102.28 -51.99 -3.79
N GLN A 73 -101.57 -53.11 -3.90
CA GLN A 73 -100.64 -53.38 -5.00
C GLN A 73 -101.40 -53.87 -6.24
N GLU A 74 -101.25 -53.18 -7.37
CA GLU A 74 -101.56 -53.71 -8.70
C GLU A 74 -100.33 -54.39 -9.32
N PRO A 75 -100.50 -55.39 -10.22
CA PRO A 75 -99.37 -56.09 -10.83
C PRO A 75 -98.59 -55.19 -11.79
N ALA A 76 -97.26 -55.21 -11.66
CA ALA A 76 -96.34 -54.39 -12.45
C ALA A 76 -96.58 -54.55 -13.96
N THR A 77 -96.70 -53.43 -14.67
CA THR A 77 -96.91 -53.42 -16.11
C THR A 77 -95.57 -53.43 -16.84
N PHE A 78 -95.57 -53.77 -18.13
CA PHE A 78 -94.36 -53.82 -18.95
C PHE A 78 -93.58 -52.48 -19.01
N GLY A 79 -94.24 -51.36 -18.69
CA GLY A 79 -93.59 -50.05 -18.56
C GLY A 79 -92.59 -49.95 -17.40
N ASP A 80 -92.86 -50.60 -16.26
CA ASP A 80 -92.01 -50.55 -15.08
C ASP A 80 -90.66 -51.26 -15.32
N PHE A 81 -90.68 -52.32 -16.13
CA PHE A 81 -89.48 -53.06 -16.54
C PHE A 81 -88.56 -52.21 -17.45
N MET A 82 -89.15 -51.43 -18.36
CA MET A 82 -88.41 -50.50 -19.23
C MET A 82 -87.85 -49.30 -18.46
N PHE A 83 -88.58 -48.78 -17.47
CA PHE A 83 -88.07 -47.74 -16.56
C PHE A 83 -86.90 -48.26 -15.69
N GLY A 84 -86.97 -49.50 -15.21
CA GLY A 84 -85.88 -50.14 -14.47
C GLY A 84 -84.58 -50.26 -15.27
N LEU A 85 -84.66 -50.64 -16.55
CA LEU A 85 -83.50 -50.71 -17.46
C LEU A 85 -82.89 -49.33 -17.74
N GLY A 86 -83.73 -48.31 -17.96
CA GLY A 86 -83.27 -46.92 -18.13
C GLY A 86 -82.58 -46.37 -16.88
N PHE A 87 -83.15 -46.63 -15.69
CA PHE A 87 -82.58 -46.20 -14.42
C PHE A 87 -81.25 -46.91 -14.10
N MET A 88 -81.14 -48.21 -14.39
CA MET A 88 -79.89 -48.96 -14.27
C MET A 88 -78.81 -48.45 -15.22
N ALA A 89 -79.14 -48.08 -16.46
CA ALA A 89 -78.18 -47.47 -17.39
C ALA A 89 -77.65 -46.12 -16.86
N VAL A 90 -78.50 -45.27 -16.28
CA VAL A 90 -78.09 -44.01 -15.65
C VAL A 90 -77.19 -44.25 -14.43
N ILE A 91 -77.52 -45.23 -13.57
CA ILE A 91 -76.66 -45.61 -12.43
C ILE A 91 -75.29 -46.10 -12.91
N ILE A 92 -75.23 -46.94 -13.95
CA ILE A 92 -73.97 -47.43 -14.52
C ILE A 92 -73.13 -46.27 -15.08
N ILE A 93 -73.73 -45.31 -15.78
CA ILE A 93 -73.03 -44.11 -16.28
C ILE A 93 -72.48 -43.27 -15.13
N ILE A 94 -73.25 -43.08 -14.04
CA ILE A 94 -72.81 -42.35 -12.84
C ILE A 94 -71.64 -43.09 -12.16
N LEU A 95 -71.70 -44.42 -12.04
CA LEU A 95 -70.61 -45.23 -11.48
C LEU A 95 -69.33 -45.17 -12.32
N ILE A 96 -69.46 -45.21 -13.66
CA ILE A 96 -68.32 -45.02 -14.57
C ILE A 96 -67.72 -43.61 -14.41
N LEU A 97 -68.55 -42.57 -14.32
CA LEU A 97 -68.08 -41.20 -14.04
C LEU A 97 -67.34 -41.10 -12.69
N PHE A 98 -67.85 -41.74 -11.63
CA PHE A 98 -67.15 -41.81 -10.34
C PHE A 98 -65.82 -42.55 -10.41
N LEU A 99 -65.74 -43.65 -11.17
CA LEU A 99 -64.48 -44.37 -11.40
C LEU A 99 -63.47 -43.52 -12.18
N VAL A 100 -63.90 -42.82 -13.24
CA VAL A 100 -63.05 -41.90 -14.02
C VAL A 100 -62.56 -40.74 -13.15
N ILE A 101 -63.42 -40.11 -12.36
CA ILE A 101 -63.04 -39.02 -11.44
C ILE A 101 -62.09 -39.53 -10.35
N GLY A 102 -62.32 -40.73 -9.81
CA GLY A 102 -61.41 -41.38 -8.87
C GLY A 102 -60.03 -41.64 -9.47
N PHE A 103 -59.99 -42.19 -10.68
CA PHE A 103 -58.76 -42.46 -11.43
C PHE A 103 -57.96 -41.18 -11.72
N TRP A 104 -58.61 -40.11 -12.18
CA TRP A 104 -57.98 -38.81 -12.38
C TRP A 104 -57.48 -38.19 -11.08
N LYS A 105 -58.19 -38.34 -9.95
CA LYS A 105 -57.68 -37.94 -8.63
C LYS A 105 -56.42 -38.72 -8.24
N THR A 106 -56.35 -40.03 -8.49
CA THR A 106 -55.13 -40.80 -8.21
C THR A 106 -53.95 -40.40 -9.09
N ILE A 107 -54.18 -40.09 -10.37
CA ILE A 107 -53.14 -39.57 -11.28
C ILE A 107 -52.64 -38.19 -10.83
N LEU A 108 -53.54 -37.27 -10.49
CA LEU A 108 -53.16 -35.94 -9.98
C LEU A 108 -52.39 -36.02 -8.65
N LEU A 109 -52.77 -36.94 -7.76
CA LEU A 109 -52.05 -37.17 -6.51
C LEU A 109 -50.63 -37.72 -6.78
N ALA A 110 -50.51 -38.70 -7.69
CA ALA A 110 -49.23 -39.27 -8.09
C ALA A 110 -48.31 -38.24 -8.77
N ALA A 111 -48.87 -37.40 -9.66
CA ALA A 111 -48.13 -36.30 -10.30
C ALA A 111 -47.66 -35.25 -9.28
N GLY A 112 -48.50 -34.89 -8.29
CA GLY A 112 -48.13 -33.99 -7.21
C GLY A 112 -46.99 -34.56 -6.34
N ILE A 113 -47.05 -35.84 -6.00
CA ILE A 113 -45.98 -36.56 -5.27
C ILE A 113 -44.69 -36.57 -6.10
N PHE A 114 -44.76 -36.84 -7.42
CA PHE A 114 -43.60 -36.86 -8.30
C PHE A 114 -42.90 -35.49 -8.39
N VAL A 115 -43.68 -34.40 -8.53
CA VAL A 115 -43.14 -33.03 -8.49
C VAL A 115 -42.50 -32.71 -7.14
N ALA A 116 -43.13 -33.11 -6.03
CA ALA A 116 -42.55 -32.92 -4.70
C ALA A 116 -41.22 -33.66 -4.51
N ILE A 117 -41.10 -34.89 -5.03
CA ILE A 117 -39.85 -35.66 -5.03
C ILE A 117 -38.76 -34.95 -5.85
N ILE A 118 -39.08 -34.42 -7.04
CA ILE A 118 -38.12 -33.64 -7.85
C ILE A 118 -37.63 -32.41 -7.09
N VAL A 119 -38.53 -31.64 -6.46
CA VAL A 119 -38.16 -30.45 -5.66
C VAL A 119 -37.24 -30.83 -4.49
N ILE A 120 -37.52 -31.95 -3.81
CA ILE A 120 -36.66 -32.45 -2.72
C ILE A 120 -35.27 -32.87 -3.25
N LEU A 121 -35.20 -33.55 -4.40
CA LEU A 121 -33.93 -33.97 -5.00
C LEU A 121 -33.08 -32.75 -5.44
N VAL A 122 -33.69 -31.74 -6.05
CA VAL A 122 -33.02 -30.48 -6.41
C VAL A 122 -32.53 -29.75 -5.15
N ALA A 123 -33.33 -29.69 -4.09
CA ALA A 123 -32.93 -29.08 -2.83
C ALA A 123 -31.75 -29.84 -2.17
N ILE A 124 -31.74 -31.18 -2.22
CA ILE A 124 -30.63 -32.01 -1.73
C ILE A 124 -29.34 -31.72 -2.51
N GLU A 125 -29.41 -31.62 -3.84
CA GLU A 125 -28.22 -31.37 -4.66
C GLU A 125 -27.67 -29.95 -4.46
N LEU A 126 -28.55 -28.93 -4.38
CA LEU A 126 -28.16 -27.57 -4.00
C LEU A 126 -27.51 -27.52 -2.61
N VAL A 127 -27.99 -28.30 -1.64
CA VAL A 127 -27.39 -28.39 -0.29
C VAL A 127 -26.02 -29.09 -0.32
N LYS A 128 -25.83 -30.12 -1.17
CA LYS A 128 -24.51 -30.75 -1.38
C LYS A 128 -23.52 -29.79 -2.02
N GLU A 129 -23.94 -29.09 -3.06
CA GLU A 129 -23.10 -28.13 -3.79
C GLU A 129 -22.71 -26.94 -2.89
N ASN A 130 -23.65 -26.41 -2.12
CA ASN A 130 -23.36 -25.37 -1.12
C ASN A 130 -22.42 -25.87 -0.01
N LYS A 131 -22.58 -27.12 0.48
CA LYS A 131 -21.61 -27.74 1.41
C LYS A 131 -20.23 -27.98 0.81
N LYS A 132 -20.14 -28.30 -0.49
CA LYS A 132 -18.87 -28.46 -1.22
C LYS A 132 -18.16 -27.12 -1.34
N ASN A 133 -18.89 -26.07 -1.74
CA ASN A 133 -18.38 -24.71 -1.88
C ASN A 133 -17.97 -24.10 -0.52
N GLN A 134 -18.76 -24.32 0.55
CA GLN A 134 -18.34 -23.93 1.90
C GLN A 134 -17.04 -24.62 2.33
N LYS A 135 -16.84 -25.90 2.01
CA LYS A 135 -15.59 -26.61 2.34
C LYS A 135 -14.37 -26.08 1.58
N THR A 136 -14.51 -25.69 0.32
CA THR A 136 -13.40 -25.10 -0.45
C THR A 136 -13.07 -23.69 0.04
N THR A 137 -14.07 -22.82 0.20
CA THR A 137 -13.84 -21.43 0.68
C THR A 137 -13.26 -21.39 2.09
N TYR A 138 -13.71 -22.27 3.00
CA TYR A 138 -13.17 -22.36 4.37
C TYR A 138 -11.76 -23.01 4.43
N SER A 139 -11.34 -23.70 3.36
CA SER A 139 -10.00 -24.26 3.20
C SER A 139 -9.01 -23.23 2.63
N GLU A 140 -9.44 -22.44 1.63
CA GLU A 140 -8.62 -21.40 1.01
C GLU A 140 -8.33 -20.23 1.97
N ASP A 141 -9.30 -19.85 2.80
CA ASP A 141 -9.10 -18.80 3.81
C ASP A 141 -8.04 -19.21 4.86
N ARG A 142 -8.12 -20.45 5.39
CA ARG A 142 -7.08 -21.00 6.29
C ARG A 142 -5.71 -21.11 5.62
N SER A 143 -5.66 -21.44 4.32
CA SER A 143 -4.41 -21.51 3.55
C SER A 143 -3.67 -20.17 3.51
N ASN A 144 -4.39 -19.04 3.45
CA ASN A 144 -3.80 -17.71 3.39
C ASN A 144 -3.48 -17.14 4.79
N GLN A 145 -4.20 -17.57 5.82
CA GLN A 145 -3.96 -17.13 7.21
C GLN A 145 -2.69 -17.75 7.81
N ILE A 146 -2.30 -18.98 7.46
CA ILE A 146 -1.09 -19.62 8.03
C ILE A 146 0.22 -18.87 7.66
N PRO A 147 0.47 -18.49 6.39
CA PRO A 147 1.60 -17.64 6.03
C PRO A 147 1.60 -16.29 6.75
N TYR A 148 0.41 -15.70 6.96
CA TYR A 148 0.26 -14.43 7.67
C TYR A 148 0.64 -14.56 9.16
N ILE A 149 0.12 -15.58 9.86
CA ILE A 149 0.50 -15.87 11.25
C ILE A 149 2.01 -16.15 11.35
N LYS A 150 2.61 -16.87 10.39
CA LYS A 150 4.07 -17.08 10.34
C LYS A 150 4.85 -15.78 10.13
N SER A 151 4.33 -14.83 9.37
CA SER A 151 4.92 -13.49 9.21
C SER A 151 4.85 -12.68 10.51
N LEU A 152 3.70 -12.68 11.19
CA LEU A 152 3.55 -12.06 12.51
C LEU A 152 4.50 -12.67 13.55
N LEU A 153 4.69 -13.99 13.56
CA LEU A 153 5.67 -14.68 14.40
C LEU A 153 7.12 -14.31 14.06
N GLY A 154 7.44 -14.12 12.77
CA GLY A 154 8.75 -13.63 12.34
C GLY A 154 9.03 -12.20 12.82
N ASN A 155 8.03 -11.32 12.73
CA ASN A 155 8.09 -9.97 13.29
C ASN A 155 8.24 -10.01 14.81
N LEU A 156 7.46 -10.83 15.51
CA LEU A 156 7.53 -11.00 16.97
C LEU A 156 8.96 -11.30 17.42
N LYS A 157 9.61 -12.29 16.80
CA LYS A 157 10.99 -12.64 17.10
C LYS A 157 11.95 -11.48 16.78
N ARG A 158 11.84 -10.88 15.59
CA ARG A 158 12.72 -9.78 15.16
C ARG A 158 12.65 -8.57 16.10
N TYR A 159 11.45 -8.16 16.51
CA TYR A 159 11.29 -7.02 17.41
C TYR A 159 11.65 -7.36 18.85
N GLN A 160 11.52 -8.62 19.28
CA GLN A 160 12.05 -9.09 20.57
C GLN A 160 13.60 -9.04 20.58
N ASP A 161 14.25 -9.49 19.51
CA ASP A 161 15.71 -9.41 19.36
C ASP A 161 16.19 -7.93 19.36
N VAL A 162 15.45 -7.01 18.73
CA VAL A 162 15.75 -5.56 18.76
C VAL A 162 15.49 -4.93 20.15
N ALA A 163 14.38 -5.26 20.81
CA ALA A 163 14.09 -4.77 22.16
C ALA A 163 15.14 -5.23 23.19
N ASN A 164 15.68 -6.44 23.03
CA ASN A 164 16.76 -6.98 23.86
C ASN A 164 18.15 -6.40 23.55
N THR A 165 18.32 -5.64 22.47
CA THR A 165 19.64 -5.15 22.01
C THR A 165 19.74 -3.63 21.85
N SER A 166 18.63 -2.90 21.86
CA SER A 166 18.65 -1.43 21.86
C SER A 166 18.85 -0.88 23.28
N ASN A 167 19.81 0.03 23.43
CA ASN A 167 20.05 0.79 24.66
C ASN A 167 19.24 2.10 24.72
N ASN A 168 18.30 2.33 23.78
CA ASN A 168 17.49 3.55 23.74
C ASN A 168 16.08 3.28 24.32
N PRO A 169 15.72 3.84 25.50
CA PRO A 169 14.45 3.57 26.15
C PRO A 169 13.21 3.89 25.29
N ASP A 170 13.24 4.94 24.48
CA ASP A 170 12.11 5.31 23.60
C ASP A 170 11.94 4.31 22.44
N GLU A 171 13.05 3.78 21.93
CA GLU A 171 13.03 2.77 20.87
C GLU A 171 12.57 1.41 21.40
N VAL A 172 13.10 0.99 22.56
CA VAL A 172 12.64 -0.23 23.26
C VAL A 172 11.15 -0.13 23.55
N LYS A 173 10.67 0.98 24.14
CA LYS A 173 9.25 1.22 24.41
C LYS A 173 8.38 1.14 23.15
N LYS A 174 8.79 1.80 22.06
CA LYS A 174 8.07 1.76 20.77
C LYS A 174 7.99 0.34 20.20
N ASN A 175 9.04 -0.45 20.35
CA ASN A 175 9.08 -1.84 19.90
C ASN A 175 8.22 -2.76 20.79
N LEU A 176 8.20 -2.55 22.11
CA LEU A 176 7.31 -3.26 23.05
C LEU A 176 5.83 -2.93 22.78
N ASP A 177 5.48 -1.66 22.55
CA ASP A 177 4.12 -1.24 22.15
C ASP A 177 3.68 -1.94 20.84
N TYR A 178 4.58 -2.08 19.86
CA TYR A 178 4.32 -2.82 18.61
C TYR A 178 4.14 -4.33 18.85
N LEU A 179 5.02 -4.94 19.66
CA LEU A 179 4.94 -6.37 20.01
C LEU A 179 3.63 -6.71 20.72
N LEU A 180 3.16 -5.85 21.64
CA LEU A 180 1.85 -6.03 22.30
C LEU A 180 0.70 -6.03 21.28
N GLY A 181 0.73 -5.12 20.30
CA GLY A 181 -0.25 -5.09 19.20
C GLY A 181 -0.24 -6.37 18.35
N VAL A 182 0.96 -6.87 17.99
CA VAL A 182 1.11 -8.14 17.26
C VAL A 182 0.60 -9.33 18.06
N ILE A 183 0.83 -9.38 19.37
CA ILE A 183 0.31 -10.47 20.22
C ILE A 183 -1.21 -10.39 20.36
N ASP A 184 -1.78 -9.20 20.55
CA ASP A 184 -3.23 -9.04 20.63
C ASP A 184 -3.92 -9.45 19.31
N GLU A 185 -3.30 -9.17 18.16
CA GLU A 185 -3.74 -9.69 16.87
C GLU A 185 -3.61 -11.23 16.78
N ILE A 186 -2.46 -11.81 17.14
CA ILE A 186 -2.23 -13.27 17.21
C ILE A 186 -3.29 -13.97 18.09
N MET A 187 -3.69 -13.35 19.20
CA MET A 187 -4.68 -13.89 20.12
C MET A 187 -6.11 -13.95 19.56
N THR A 188 -6.41 -13.19 18.49
CA THR A 188 -7.72 -13.24 17.81
C THR A 188 -7.93 -14.51 16.97
N PHE A 189 -6.85 -15.17 16.52
CA PHE A 189 -6.94 -16.35 15.65
C PHE A 189 -7.48 -17.60 16.37
N ASP A 190 -8.01 -18.55 15.59
CA ASP A 190 -8.44 -19.86 16.07
C ASP A 190 -7.25 -20.70 16.58
N GLU A 191 -7.45 -21.47 17.64
CA GLU A 191 -6.37 -22.23 18.29
C GLU A 191 -5.80 -23.33 17.38
N ALA A 192 -6.63 -23.91 16.50
CA ALA A 192 -6.16 -24.88 15.52
C ALA A 192 -5.25 -24.25 14.44
N LEU A 193 -5.46 -22.97 14.08
CA LEU A 193 -4.62 -22.24 13.14
C LEU A 193 -3.26 -21.88 13.76
N LEU A 194 -3.27 -21.37 15.00
CA LEU A 194 -2.04 -21.09 15.74
C LEU A 194 -1.19 -22.36 15.88
N LYS A 195 -1.81 -23.49 16.21
CA LYS A 195 -1.12 -24.80 16.32
C LYS A 195 -0.51 -25.26 14.99
N GLN A 196 -1.14 -24.97 13.86
CA GLN A 196 -0.59 -25.24 12.52
C GLN A 196 0.54 -24.27 12.13
N ALA A 197 0.54 -23.04 12.65
CA ALA A 197 1.62 -22.07 12.48
C ALA A 197 2.82 -22.32 13.40
N GLY A 198 2.69 -23.15 14.43
CA GLY A 198 3.75 -23.50 15.39
C GLY A 198 3.66 -22.79 16.74
N MET A 199 2.51 -22.19 17.07
CA MET A 199 2.28 -21.48 18.34
C MET A 199 1.05 -22.05 19.08
N THR A 200 0.90 -21.74 20.36
CA THR A 200 -0.34 -21.98 21.12
C THR A 200 -0.79 -20.67 21.77
N LYS A 201 -2.06 -20.55 22.15
CA LYS A 201 -2.53 -19.38 22.92
C LYS A 201 -1.83 -19.26 24.27
N VAL A 202 -1.47 -20.38 24.90
CA VAL A 202 -0.68 -20.42 26.13
C VAL A 202 0.70 -19.77 25.93
N ASN A 203 1.40 -20.11 24.83
CA ASN A 203 2.69 -19.50 24.52
C ASN A 203 2.55 -17.99 24.20
N ALA A 204 1.48 -17.58 23.51
CA ALA A 204 1.23 -16.17 23.22
C ALA A 204 0.94 -15.34 24.49
N VAL A 205 0.21 -15.91 25.45
CA VAL A 205 -0.01 -15.27 26.78
C VAL A 205 1.30 -15.16 27.54
N SER A 206 2.12 -16.22 27.60
CA SER A 206 3.43 -16.19 28.27
C SER A 206 4.32 -15.07 27.72
N VAL A 207 4.44 -14.95 26.39
CA VAL A 207 5.26 -13.88 25.78
C VAL A 207 4.68 -12.49 26.05
N LYS A 208 3.34 -12.35 26.17
CA LYS A 208 2.72 -11.09 26.59
C LYS A 208 3.09 -10.71 28.02
N GLU A 209 3.07 -11.67 28.93
CA GLU A 209 3.45 -11.47 30.33
C GLU A 209 4.93 -11.11 30.46
N ASP A 210 5.83 -11.76 29.71
CA ASP A 210 7.26 -11.42 29.65
C ASP A 210 7.48 -9.98 29.16
N ILE A 211 6.77 -9.54 28.11
CA ILE A 211 6.85 -8.18 27.57
C ILE A 211 6.34 -7.14 28.56
N LEU A 212 5.22 -7.41 29.24
CA LEU A 212 4.67 -6.51 30.26
C LEU A 212 5.63 -6.38 31.45
N LYS A 213 6.31 -7.47 31.85
CA LYS A 213 7.32 -7.43 32.90
C LYS A 213 8.50 -6.52 32.54
N VAL A 214 8.99 -6.57 31.30
CA VAL A 214 10.03 -5.63 30.82
C VAL A 214 9.52 -4.18 30.84
N TYR A 215 8.25 -3.95 30.51
CA TYR A 215 7.62 -2.63 30.58
C TYR A 215 7.60 -2.07 32.02
N ASP A 216 7.23 -2.90 33.00
CA ASP A 216 7.22 -2.54 34.43
C ASP A 216 8.64 -2.30 34.96
N GLU A 217 9.63 -3.11 34.57
CA GLU A 217 11.04 -2.93 34.91
C GLU A 217 11.61 -1.61 34.35
N MET A 218 11.24 -1.22 33.11
CA MET A 218 11.61 0.07 32.52
C MET A 218 10.98 1.26 33.25
N ILE A 219 9.70 1.15 33.64
CA ILE A 219 9.01 2.21 34.41
C ILE A 219 9.65 2.38 35.79
N ALA A 220 10.03 1.28 36.45
CA ALA A 220 10.71 1.33 37.74
C ALA A 220 12.10 1.98 37.65
N GLN A 221 12.88 1.70 36.59
CA GLN A 221 14.19 2.33 36.36
C GLN A 221 14.05 3.84 36.06
N ALA A 222 13.07 4.24 35.26
CA ALA A 222 12.82 5.66 34.98
C ALA A 222 12.43 6.45 36.25
N GLY A 223 11.65 5.83 37.15
CA GLY A 223 11.31 6.43 38.45
C GLY A 223 12.53 6.61 39.38
N GLN A 224 13.53 5.74 39.29
CA GLN A 224 14.77 5.87 40.08
C GLN A 224 15.70 6.95 39.56
N THR A 225 15.74 7.21 38.24
CA THR A 225 16.55 8.31 37.67
C THR A 225 16.03 9.69 38.08
N ASP A 226 14.70 9.87 38.17
CA ASP A 226 14.11 11.15 38.61
C ASP A 226 14.42 11.43 40.10
N GLU A 227 14.47 10.41 40.97
CA GLU A 227 14.95 10.57 42.35
C GLU A 227 16.46 10.86 42.41
N MET A 228 17.27 10.23 41.55
CA MET A 228 18.73 10.41 41.55
C MET A 228 19.15 11.78 41.02
N ASP A 229 18.51 12.31 39.98
CA ASP A 229 18.76 13.67 39.49
C ASP A 229 18.32 14.75 40.50
N SER A 230 17.29 14.46 41.32
CA SER A 230 16.93 15.32 42.45
C SER A 230 18.01 15.37 43.53
N ALA A 231 18.69 14.24 43.80
CA ALA A 231 19.75 14.15 44.79
C ALA A 231 21.09 14.74 44.30
N ILE A 232 21.42 14.59 43.02
CA ILE A 232 22.67 15.10 42.41
C ILE A 232 22.73 16.63 42.41
N THR A 233 21.58 17.31 42.46
CA THR A 233 21.52 18.78 42.51
C THR A 233 21.96 19.36 43.88
N GLU A 234 22.04 18.56 44.94
CA GLU A 234 22.33 19.03 46.32
C GLU A 234 23.73 18.65 46.84
N GLN A 235 24.51 17.81 46.13
CA GLN A 235 25.87 17.41 46.54
C GLN A 235 26.89 17.46 45.38
N ALA A 236 27.42 18.67 45.11
CA ALA A 236 28.54 18.87 44.20
C ALA A 236 29.62 19.81 44.78
N THR A 237 30.19 19.41 45.91
CA THR A 237 31.49 19.89 46.40
C THR A 237 32.38 18.70 46.78
N GLU A 238 33.63 18.76 46.33
CA GLU A 238 34.77 17.89 46.67
C GLU A 238 34.87 16.45 46.11
N SER A 239 35.84 16.31 45.19
CA SER A 239 36.98 15.38 45.30
C SER A 239 36.95 13.95 44.68
N SER A 240 38.01 13.73 43.88
CA SER A 240 38.79 12.49 43.68
C SER A 240 38.24 11.30 42.86
N LEU A 241 39.03 10.94 41.83
CA LEU A 241 39.04 9.67 41.10
C LEU A 241 39.53 8.50 41.99
N PRO A 242 39.20 7.24 41.63
CA PRO A 242 40.20 6.43 40.90
C PRO A 242 39.62 5.56 39.75
N GLU A 243 40.53 5.00 38.95
CA GLU A 243 40.26 4.08 37.84
C GLU A 243 39.87 2.66 38.30
N GLU A 244 38.96 1.98 37.58
CA GLU A 244 38.98 0.52 37.48
C GLU A 244 38.48 0.03 36.10
N ILE A 245 38.90 -1.18 35.72
CA ILE A 245 38.97 -1.69 34.34
C ILE A 245 37.68 -2.44 33.94
N ALA A 246 37.07 -2.06 32.81
CA ALA A 246 36.02 -2.85 32.16
C ALA A 246 36.26 -2.99 30.63
N LYS A 247 35.94 -4.18 30.10
CA LYS A 247 36.23 -4.61 28.72
C LYS A 247 35.44 -3.81 27.67
N PRO A 248 35.95 -3.65 26.44
CA PRO A 248 35.28 -2.85 25.41
C PRO A 248 33.96 -3.46 24.98
N GLN A 249 32.85 -2.79 25.35
CA GLN A 249 31.55 -2.99 24.74
C GLN A 249 31.57 -2.46 23.29
N PRO A 250 30.70 -2.98 22.38
CA PRO A 250 30.64 -2.50 21.01
C PRO A 250 30.25 -1.01 20.97
N ILE A 251 31.07 -0.18 20.33
CA ILE A 251 30.80 1.25 20.17
C ILE A 251 29.66 1.41 19.15
N VAL A 252 28.42 1.49 19.64
CA VAL A 252 27.31 2.06 18.88
C VAL A 252 27.57 3.57 18.80
N SER A 253 27.78 4.09 17.58
CA SER A 253 28.14 5.49 17.37
C SER A 253 26.95 6.42 17.70
N LYS A 254 27.25 7.61 18.24
CA LYS A 254 26.29 8.55 18.85
C LYS A 254 25.20 9.14 17.93
N GLU A 255 25.12 8.75 16.66
CA GLU A 255 24.29 9.41 15.63
C GLU A 255 23.39 8.45 14.84
N GLY A 256 23.29 7.17 15.23
CA GLY A 256 22.48 6.18 14.49
C GLY A 256 23.07 5.79 13.12
N ILE A 257 24.34 6.11 12.89
CA ILE A 257 25.09 5.74 11.69
C ILE A 257 25.61 4.31 11.86
N ILE A 258 25.19 3.40 10.98
CA ILE A 258 25.68 2.02 10.93
C ILE A 258 27.21 2.04 10.65
N PRO A 259 28.08 1.43 11.47
CA PRO A 259 29.53 1.42 11.21
C PRO A 259 29.86 0.75 9.87
N LEU A 260 30.87 1.25 9.15
CA LEU A 260 31.27 0.73 7.85
C LEU A 260 31.62 -0.76 7.93
N GLU A 261 32.31 -1.18 8.98
CA GLU A 261 32.69 -2.57 9.27
C GLU A 261 31.49 -3.50 9.43
N THR A 262 30.31 -2.95 9.71
CA THR A 262 29.05 -3.71 9.75
C THR A 262 28.49 -3.91 8.34
N LEU A 263 28.49 -2.86 7.52
CA LEU A 263 28.07 -2.93 6.11
C LEU A 263 28.98 -3.86 5.29
N LEU A 264 30.30 -3.81 5.54
CA LEU A 264 31.29 -4.65 4.84
C LEU A 264 31.16 -6.15 5.15
N LYS A 265 30.57 -6.56 6.29
CA LYS A 265 30.33 -7.99 6.61
C LYS A 265 29.27 -8.64 5.74
N THR A 266 28.35 -7.85 5.20
CA THR A 266 27.23 -8.32 4.36
C THR A 266 27.34 -7.89 2.91
N ALA A 267 28.32 -7.04 2.58
CA ALA A 267 28.55 -6.59 1.21
C ALA A 267 29.43 -7.59 0.45
N THR A 268 29.05 -7.90 -0.78
CA THR A 268 29.88 -8.65 -1.72
C THR A 268 30.68 -7.70 -2.61
N LEU A 269 31.98 -7.96 -2.71
CA LEU A 269 32.91 -7.26 -3.60
C LEU A 269 32.51 -7.46 -5.07
N SER A 270 32.79 -6.45 -5.90
CA SER A 270 32.74 -6.60 -7.35
C SER A 270 33.81 -7.55 -7.89
N LYS A 271 33.76 -7.87 -9.19
CA LYS A 271 34.77 -8.72 -9.85
C LYS A 271 36.19 -8.16 -9.78
N GLN A 272 36.35 -6.83 -9.70
CA GLN A 272 37.65 -6.17 -9.55
C GLN A 272 38.00 -5.90 -8.07
N GLY A 273 37.19 -6.42 -7.14
CA GLY A 273 37.46 -6.34 -5.71
C GLY A 273 37.13 -4.97 -5.10
N LEU A 274 36.14 -4.24 -5.61
CA LEU A 274 35.67 -2.99 -4.99
C LEU A 274 34.33 -3.17 -4.28
N TYR A 275 34.17 -2.48 -3.14
CA TYR A 275 32.89 -2.31 -2.47
C TYR A 275 32.08 -1.15 -3.10
N PRO A 276 30.75 -1.08 -2.90
CA PRO A 276 29.91 -0.04 -3.49
C PRO A 276 30.33 1.41 -3.18
N HIS A 277 30.88 1.66 -1.98
CA HIS A 277 31.38 2.99 -1.62
C HIS A 277 32.67 3.38 -2.38
N GLU A 278 33.55 2.41 -2.68
CA GLU A 278 34.75 2.60 -3.50
C GLU A 278 34.37 2.83 -4.97
N ILE A 279 33.41 2.06 -5.49
CA ILE A 279 32.86 2.24 -6.85
C ILE A 279 32.22 3.63 -6.99
N LEU A 280 31.47 4.09 -5.98
CA LEU A 280 30.97 5.47 -6.01
C LEU A 280 32.11 6.50 -5.96
N MET A 281 33.18 6.23 -5.20
CA MET A 281 34.33 7.13 -5.13
C MET A 281 35.00 7.31 -6.49
N LEU A 282 35.11 6.24 -7.31
CA LEU A 282 35.57 6.36 -8.70
C LEU A 282 34.72 7.36 -9.50
N HIS A 283 33.39 7.36 -9.36
CA HIS A 283 32.54 8.31 -10.09
C HIS A 283 32.85 9.78 -9.74
N TYR A 284 33.22 10.06 -8.49
CA TYR A 284 33.56 11.40 -8.02
C TYR A 284 35.05 11.74 -8.10
N ALA A 285 35.94 10.76 -8.28
CA ALA A 285 37.39 10.90 -8.13
C ALA A 285 37.96 12.09 -8.90
N ASN A 286 37.50 12.29 -10.14
CA ASN A 286 37.98 13.38 -10.99
C ASN A 286 37.69 14.79 -10.47
N THR A 287 36.76 14.94 -9.51
CA THR A 287 36.42 16.23 -8.87
C THR A 287 37.35 16.58 -7.72
N TYR A 288 38.16 15.62 -7.25
CA TYR A 288 39.05 15.79 -6.10
C TYR A 288 40.50 16.03 -6.53
N LYS A 289 41.18 16.90 -5.77
CA LYS A 289 42.59 17.25 -5.94
C LYS A 289 43.49 16.16 -5.38
N VAL A 290 44.62 15.92 -6.04
CA VAL A 290 45.74 15.13 -5.52
C VAL A 290 46.50 15.97 -4.50
N GLY A 291 46.93 15.37 -3.39
CA GLY A 291 47.66 16.07 -2.32
C GLY A 291 46.78 16.66 -1.20
N GLY A 292 45.46 16.46 -1.26
CA GLY A 292 44.53 16.83 -0.19
C GLY A 292 43.82 18.17 -0.40
N GLY A 293 43.35 18.79 0.69
CA GLY A 293 42.52 20.01 0.64
C GLY A 293 41.10 19.79 0.09
N ASN A 294 40.66 18.54 -0.03
CA ASN A 294 39.33 18.18 -0.54
C ASN A 294 38.24 18.39 0.51
N SER A 295 37.12 18.97 0.09
CA SER A 295 35.88 19.01 0.87
C SER A 295 34.91 17.95 0.37
N PHE A 296 34.40 17.12 1.29
CA PHE A 296 33.59 15.95 0.96
C PHE A 296 32.11 16.17 1.32
N GLN A 297 31.22 15.69 0.45
CA GLN A 297 29.78 15.81 0.66
C GLN A 297 29.32 14.87 1.78
N HIS A 298 28.42 15.34 2.65
CA HIS A 298 28.08 14.63 3.89
C HIS A 298 27.42 13.24 3.67
N PHE A 299 26.91 12.93 2.47
CA PHE A 299 26.39 11.61 2.17
C PHE A 299 27.44 10.49 2.32
N TRP A 300 28.74 10.80 2.18
CA TRP A 300 29.81 9.80 2.37
C TRP A 300 29.71 9.17 3.76
N LEU A 301 29.51 9.98 4.78
CA LEU A 301 29.27 9.53 6.15
C LEU A 301 27.85 8.93 6.30
N TYR A 302 26.79 9.69 6.01
CA TYR A 302 25.43 9.28 6.38
C TYR A 302 24.82 8.14 5.53
N GLN A 303 25.36 7.84 4.34
CA GLN A 303 24.80 6.82 3.42
C GLN A 303 25.78 5.69 3.09
N TYR A 304 27.09 5.91 3.28
CA TYR A 304 28.14 4.93 3.01
C TYR A 304 29.06 4.68 4.19
N SER A 305 28.83 5.35 5.33
CA SER A 305 29.62 5.22 6.57
C SER A 305 31.11 5.53 6.42
N VAL A 306 31.48 6.25 5.35
CA VAL A 306 32.85 6.64 5.04
C VAL A 306 33.19 7.93 5.80
N GLY A 307 33.74 7.78 7.01
CA GLY A 307 34.20 8.91 7.84
C GLY A 307 35.43 9.63 7.27
N ASN A 308 36.28 8.96 6.49
CA ASN A 308 37.42 9.58 5.81
C ASN A 308 37.46 9.19 4.32
N PRO A 309 36.80 9.97 3.44
CA PRO A 309 36.75 9.67 2.01
C PRO A 309 38.10 9.86 1.29
N GLN A 310 39.04 10.63 1.86
CA GLN A 310 40.38 10.78 1.29
C GLN A 310 41.18 9.47 1.35
N ASN A 311 41.00 8.67 2.40
CA ASN A 311 41.61 7.33 2.49
C ASN A 311 41.13 6.40 1.37
N VAL A 312 39.87 6.54 0.93
CA VAL A 312 39.32 5.75 -0.19
C VAL A 312 40.00 6.15 -1.51
N LEU A 313 40.20 7.45 -1.75
CA LEU A 313 40.94 7.93 -2.92
C LEU A 313 42.39 7.45 -2.94
N ASN A 314 43.06 7.45 -1.78
CA ASN A 314 44.45 6.98 -1.66
C ASN A 314 44.53 5.47 -1.94
N SER A 315 43.66 4.65 -1.35
CA SER A 315 43.54 3.21 -1.64
C SER A 315 43.30 2.94 -3.13
N LEU A 316 42.39 3.68 -3.77
CA LEU A 316 42.09 3.51 -5.20
C LEU A 316 43.25 3.92 -6.12
N LEU A 317 44.08 4.88 -5.71
CA LEU A 317 45.33 5.24 -6.39
C LEU A 317 46.39 4.15 -6.22
N GLU A 318 46.63 3.69 -4.98
CA GLU A 318 47.59 2.62 -4.68
C GLU A 318 47.25 1.29 -5.38
N ARG A 319 45.96 1.00 -5.51
CA ARG A 319 45.43 -0.19 -6.20
C ARG A 319 45.34 -0.04 -7.73
N GLY A 320 45.75 1.10 -8.30
CA GLY A 320 45.81 1.32 -9.76
C GLY A 320 44.45 1.58 -10.45
N PHE A 321 43.38 1.85 -9.72
CA PHE A 321 42.12 2.31 -10.31
C PHE A 321 42.16 3.81 -10.67
N LEU A 322 42.94 4.59 -9.93
CA LEU A 322 43.17 6.00 -10.21
C LEU A 322 44.62 6.22 -10.65
N VAL A 323 44.84 7.30 -11.38
CA VAL A 323 46.15 7.89 -11.67
C VAL A 323 46.13 9.39 -11.37
N ILE A 324 47.30 10.02 -11.28
CA ILE A 324 47.41 11.48 -11.23
C ILE A 324 47.11 12.01 -12.64
N GLY A 325 46.06 12.81 -12.78
CA GLY A 325 45.67 13.43 -14.03
C GLY A 325 46.69 14.47 -14.51
N ASP A 326 46.74 14.66 -15.82
CA ASP A 326 47.68 15.54 -16.52
C ASP A 326 47.27 17.03 -16.51
N LEU A 327 48.09 17.89 -17.12
CA LEU A 327 47.77 19.30 -17.33
C LEU A 327 46.46 19.50 -18.10
N LYS A 328 46.14 18.65 -19.07
CA LYS A 328 44.85 18.69 -19.78
C LYS A 328 43.69 18.52 -18.79
N SER A 329 43.76 17.53 -17.91
CA SER A 329 42.77 17.28 -16.84
C SER A 329 42.65 18.48 -15.89
N ALA A 330 43.76 19.15 -15.56
CA ALA A 330 43.75 20.38 -14.76
C ALA A 330 43.11 21.57 -15.50
N LEU A 331 43.37 21.72 -16.81
CA LEU A 331 42.73 22.74 -17.66
C LEU A 331 41.23 22.47 -17.86
N GLU A 332 40.80 21.21 -17.89
CA GLU A 332 39.39 20.83 -17.90
C GLU A 332 38.62 21.28 -16.64
N ARG A 333 39.31 21.62 -15.54
CA ARG A 333 38.73 22.21 -14.33
C ARG A 333 38.65 23.75 -14.34
N GLN A 334 39.45 24.44 -15.15
CA GLN A 334 39.43 25.91 -15.25
C GLN A 334 38.14 26.43 -15.91
N THR A 335 37.78 27.71 -15.71
CA THR A 335 36.58 28.24 -16.40
C THR A 335 36.87 28.48 -17.87
N VAL A 336 35.80 28.56 -18.69
CA VAL A 336 35.94 28.93 -20.12
C VAL A 336 36.49 30.35 -20.27
N ILE A 337 36.34 31.22 -19.27
CA ILE A 337 36.88 32.58 -19.27
C ILE A 337 38.40 32.53 -19.11
N ASP A 338 38.91 31.76 -18.13
CA ASP A 338 40.34 31.62 -17.86
C ASP A 338 41.10 31.02 -19.07
N ILE A 339 40.53 29.97 -19.67
CA ILE A 339 41.11 29.32 -20.85
C ILE A 339 41.17 30.30 -22.04
N LYS A 340 40.15 31.15 -22.21
CA LYS A 340 40.16 32.19 -23.26
C LYS A 340 41.16 33.30 -22.98
N ALA A 341 41.36 33.68 -21.72
CA ALA A 341 42.37 34.65 -21.34
C ALA A 341 43.79 34.13 -21.65
N GLU A 342 44.07 32.85 -21.39
CA GLU A 342 45.35 32.23 -21.77
C GLU A 342 45.58 32.21 -23.28
N LEU A 343 44.58 31.80 -24.07
CA LEU A 343 44.66 31.83 -25.53
C LEU A 343 44.87 33.25 -26.06
N GLN A 344 44.17 34.24 -25.51
CA GLN A 344 44.34 35.64 -25.91
C GLN A 344 45.74 36.18 -25.57
N ALA A 345 46.31 35.79 -24.43
CA ALA A 345 47.66 36.21 -24.01
C ALA A 345 48.77 35.69 -24.94
N ILE A 346 48.53 34.61 -25.68
CA ILE A 346 49.46 34.05 -26.68
C ILE A 346 49.05 34.36 -28.13
N GLY A 347 48.06 35.24 -28.35
CA GLY A 347 47.59 35.63 -29.68
C GLY A 347 46.72 34.60 -30.41
N GLU A 348 46.29 33.54 -29.72
CA GLU A 348 45.50 32.46 -30.28
C GLU A 348 43.99 32.74 -30.35
N LYS A 349 43.30 32.04 -31.25
CA LYS A 349 41.85 32.20 -31.43
C LYS A 349 41.08 31.73 -30.18
N THR A 350 40.14 32.54 -29.70
CA THR A 350 39.33 32.27 -28.50
C THR A 350 37.93 31.70 -28.80
N ALA A 351 37.64 31.40 -30.07
CA ALA A 351 36.38 30.78 -30.50
C ALA A 351 36.46 29.25 -30.48
N GLY A 352 35.36 28.59 -30.11
CA GLY A 352 35.24 27.12 -30.03
C GLY A 352 34.58 26.62 -28.75
N LYS A 353 34.37 25.31 -28.67
CA LYS A 353 33.96 24.60 -27.45
C LYS A 353 35.14 24.47 -26.48
N LYS A 354 34.87 24.29 -25.18
CA LYS A 354 35.92 24.20 -24.14
C LYS A 354 37.05 23.20 -24.48
N ALA A 355 36.70 22.00 -24.95
CA ALA A 355 37.69 20.99 -25.35
C ALA A 355 38.60 21.45 -26.51
N GLU A 356 38.04 22.11 -27.53
CA GLU A 356 38.79 22.66 -28.67
C GLU A 356 39.75 23.77 -28.21
N LEU A 357 39.33 24.60 -27.25
CA LEU A 357 40.14 25.65 -26.65
C LEU A 357 41.32 25.06 -25.85
N ILE A 358 41.07 24.00 -25.06
CA ILE A 358 42.12 23.31 -24.28
C ILE A 358 43.14 22.64 -25.22
N THR A 359 42.69 21.92 -26.25
CA THR A 359 43.60 21.31 -27.25
C THR A 359 44.45 22.36 -27.96
N ARG A 360 43.86 23.52 -28.32
CA ARG A 360 44.62 24.65 -28.91
C ARG A 360 45.67 25.20 -27.95
N LEU A 361 45.33 25.34 -26.67
CA LEU A 361 46.23 25.86 -25.65
C LEU A 361 47.42 24.92 -25.41
N LEU A 362 47.18 23.60 -25.35
CA LEU A 362 48.23 22.58 -25.22
C LEU A 362 49.14 22.52 -26.46
N ASN A 363 48.57 22.65 -27.65
CA ASN A 363 49.32 22.64 -28.92
C ASN A 363 50.13 23.92 -29.16
N SER A 364 49.99 24.96 -28.34
CA SER A 364 50.69 26.24 -28.51
C SER A 364 52.18 26.22 -28.13
N GLY A 365 52.68 25.10 -27.60
CA GLY A 365 54.08 24.95 -27.16
C GLY A 365 54.42 25.55 -25.80
N ASN A 366 53.49 26.27 -25.16
CA ASN A 366 53.70 26.94 -23.86
C ASN A 366 53.49 26.02 -22.64
N ILE A 367 53.82 24.73 -22.74
CA ILE A 367 53.46 23.71 -21.74
C ILE A 367 54.08 24.04 -20.37
N ASP A 368 55.38 24.34 -20.29
CA ASP A 368 56.07 24.61 -19.01
C ASP A 368 55.45 25.79 -18.24
N ARG A 369 55.04 26.85 -18.95
CA ARG A 369 54.34 28.01 -18.35
C ARG A 369 52.99 27.60 -17.77
N LEU A 370 52.27 26.70 -18.44
CA LEU A 370 50.95 26.22 -18.01
C LEU A 370 51.07 25.21 -16.85
N GLU A 371 52.09 24.35 -16.84
CA GLU A 371 52.44 23.47 -15.70
C GLU A 371 52.68 24.30 -14.43
N VAL A 372 53.49 25.36 -14.52
CA VAL A 372 53.76 26.29 -13.40
C VAL A 372 52.52 27.07 -12.98
N LYS A 373 51.70 27.56 -13.93
CA LYS A 373 50.50 28.35 -13.61
C LYS A 373 49.37 27.50 -13.01
N TYR A 374 49.24 26.25 -13.45
CA TYR A 374 48.21 25.31 -13.01
C TYR A 374 48.87 24.09 -12.38
N PRO A 375 49.47 24.20 -11.17
CA PRO A 375 50.17 23.08 -10.52
C PRO A 375 49.21 22.04 -9.91
N GLU A 376 47.94 22.41 -9.66
CA GLU A 376 46.96 21.51 -9.07
C GLU A 376 46.61 20.36 -10.02
N ARG A 377 46.83 19.12 -9.58
CA ARG A 377 46.44 17.90 -10.31
C ARG A 377 45.20 17.29 -9.65
N TYR A 378 44.40 16.59 -10.44
CA TYR A 378 43.16 15.91 -10.03
C TYR A 378 43.31 14.43 -10.31
N TYR A 379 42.57 13.56 -9.61
CA TYR A 379 42.59 12.13 -9.95
C TYR A 379 42.00 11.92 -11.35
N ALA A 380 42.53 10.98 -12.12
CA ALA A 380 41.96 10.51 -13.37
C ALA A 380 41.70 9.01 -13.30
N LEU A 381 40.72 8.53 -14.07
CA LEU A 381 40.33 7.12 -14.11
C LEU A 381 41.24 6.33 -15.04
N THR A 382 41.62 5.11 -14.63
CA THR A 382 42.19 4.12 -15.54
C THR A 382 41.11 3.38 -16.34
N GLU A 383 41.50 2.64 -17.36
CA GLU A 383 40.59 1.75 -18.11
C GLU A 383 39.89 0.74 -17.20
N ALA A 384 40.59 0.22 -16.18
CA ALA A 384 40.02 -0.68 -15.18
C ALA A 384 38.89 0.00 -14.39
N ALA A 385 39.09 1.25 -13.94
CA ALA A 385 38.08 2.02 -13.23
C ALA A 385 36.88 2.44 -14.11
N ILE A 386 37.11 2.73 -15.39
CA ILE A 386 36.02 3.00 -16.35
C ILE A 386 35.15 1.75 -16.51
N LYS A 387 35.77 0.60 -16.80
CA LYS A 387 35.09 -0.69 -16.89
C LYS A 387 34.36 -1.06 -15.59
N GLU A 388 34.95 -0.75 -14.44
CA GLU A 388 34.35 -1.01 -13.13
C GLU A 388 33.07 -0.21 -12.89
N LEU A 389 33.03 1.05 -13.34
CA LEU A 389 31.82 1.88 -13.31
C LEU A 389 30.74 1.40 -14.28
N GLU A 390 31.12 0.84 -15.43
CA GLU A 390 30.20 0.24 -16.40
C GLU A 390 29.59 -1.07 -15.90
N GLU A 391 30.40 -1.99 -15.37
CA GLU A 391 29.92 -3.29 -14.84
C GLU A 391 29.05 -3.13 -13.57
N ASN A 392 29.19 -2.01 -12.84
CA ASN A 392 28.49 -1.75 -11.57
C ASN A 392 27.59 -0.50 -11.62
N GLU A 393 26.97 -0.20 -12.77
CA GLU A 393 26.15 1.02 -12.96
C GLU A 393 25.04 1.23 -11.90
N TYR A 394 24.57 0.14 -11.27
CA TYR A 394 23.57 0.16 -10.20
C TYR A 394 23.96 1.07 -9.02
N VAL A 395 25.26 1.15 -8.69
CA VAL A 395 25.78 1.98 -7.59
C VAL A 395 25.45 3.45 -7.83
N LEU A 396 25.81 3.95 -9.01
CA LEU A 396 25.57 5.34 -9.40
C LEU A 396 24.08 5.62 -9.62
N TYR A 397 23.37 4.66 -10.21
CA TYR A 397 21.94 4.75 -10.47
C TYR A 397 21.12 4.88 -9.18
N LEU A 398 21.36 4.03 -8.20
CA LEU A 398 20.69 4.08 -6.89
C LEU A 398 21.14 5.27 -6.06
N HIS A 399 22.44 5.65 -6.12
CA HIS A 399 22.90 6.88 -5.48
C HIS A 399 22.18 8.13 -6.01
N ARG A 400 21.83 8.19 -7.31
CA ARG A 400 21.09 9.32 -7.89
C ARG A 400 19.59 9.26 -7.64
N THR A 401 18.98 8.08 -7.74
CA THR A 401 17.52 7.92 -7.66
C THR A 401 16.99 7.75 -6.24
N LYS A 402 17.84 7.32 -5.29
CA LYS A 402 17.49 7.05 -3.88
C LYS A 402 16.32 6.06 -3.70
N ARG A 403 16.05 5.22 -4.71
CA ARG A 403 14.95 4.23 -4.71
C ARG A 403 15.20 3.04 -3.77
N MET A 404 16.47 2.79 -3.44
CA MET A 404 16.94 1.76 -2.51
C MET A 404 18.33 2.15 -2.00
N SER A 405 18.76 1.63 -0.85
CA SER A 405 20.18 1.64 -0.47
C SER A 405 21.02 0.88 -1.50
N VAL A 406 22.23 1.36 -1.75
CA VAL A 406 23.18 0.61 -2.59
C VAL A 406 23.62 -0.68 -1.90
N TRP A 407 23.67 -0.69 -0.57
CA TRP A 407 24.03 -1.86 0.23
C TRP A 407 22.96 -2.96 0.16
N ASP A 408 21.68 -2.59 0.22
CA ASP A 408 20.57 -3.55 0.07
C ASP A 408 20.59 -4.17 -1.33
N MET A 409 20.78 -3.36 -2.38
CA MET A 409 20.88 -3.87 -3.75
C MET A 409 22.11 -4.78 -3.93
N ASN A 410 23.26 -4.43 -3.34
CA ASN A 410 24.45 -5.28 -3.36
C ASN A 410 24.16 -6.63 -2.68
N TYR A 411 23.58 -6.61 -1.49
CA TYR A 411 23.16 -7.84 -0.80
C TYR A 411 22.17 -8.67 -1.65
N MET A 412 21.14 -8.02 -2.20
CA MET A 412 20.14 -8.70 -3.04
C MET A 412 20.79 -9.35 -4.27
N LEU A 413 21.62 -8.61 -5.02
CA LEU A 413 22.29 -9.09 -6.24
C LEU A 413 23.10 -10.37 -6.03
N PHE A 414 23.77 -10.51 -4.88
CA PHE A 414 24.74 -11.58 -4.61
C PHE A 414 24.24 -12.66 -3.63
N HIS A 415 23.21 -12.39 -2.82
CA HIS A 415 22.72 -13.33 -1.80
C HIS A 415 21.21 -13.66 -1.91
N ASP A 416 20.38 -12.77 -2.46
CA ASP A 416 18.92 -12.97 -2.64
C ASP A 416 18.50 -12.92 -4.12
N ASN A 417 19.29 -13.57 -4.96
CA ASN A 417 19.10 -13.60 -6.41
C ASN A 417 19.27 -14.99 -7.04
N PRO A 418 18.47 -16.00 -6.63
CA PRO A 418 18.54 -17.36 -7.17
C PRO A 418 18.17 -17.46 -8.67
N LEU A 419 17.58 -16.40 -9.23
CA LEU A 419 17.18 -16.30 -10.63
C LEU A 419 18.16 -15.48 -11.49
N HIS A 420 19.27 -15.01 -10.92
CA HIS A 420 20.29 -14.18 -11.59
C HIS A 420 19.71 -12.96 -12.33
N LEU A 421 18.68 -12.34 -11.75
CA LEU A 421 18.05 -11.11 -12.20
C LEU A 421 19.07 -9.95 -12.19
N ARG A 422 18.89 -8.99 -13.10
CA ARG A 422 19.68 -7.75 -13.08
C ARG A 422 19.13 -6.81 -12.00
N TYR A 423 19.93 -5.85 -11.57
CA TYR A 423 19.54 -4.89 -10.52
C TYR A 423 18.21 -4.14 -10.82
N ARG A 424 17.91 -3.90 -12.11
CA ARG A 424 16.65 -3.30 -12.57
C ARG A 424 15.44 -4.22 -12.32
N ASP A 425 15.59 -5.49 -12.62
CA ASP A 425 14.56 -6.50 -12.44
C ASP A 425 14.32 -6.79 -10.94
N ILE A 426 15.38 -6.75 -10.11
CA ILE A 426 15.31 -6.75 -8.64
C ILE A 426 14.58 -5.49 -8.13
N LEU A 427 14.94 -4.29 -8.60
CA LEU A 427 14.29 -3.06 -8.15
C LEU A 427 12.79 -3.05 -8.48
N TRP A 428 12.40 -3.61 -9.63
CA TRP A 428 10.99 -3.82 -9.98
C TRP A 428 10.29 -4.83 -9.04
N ARG A 429 10.96 -5.93 -8.68
CA ARG A 429 10.48 -6.90 -7.66
C ARG A 429 10.20 -6.18 -6.33
N GLU A 430 11.15 -5.40 -5.83
CA GLU A 430 11.02 -4.68 -4.56
C GLU A 430 9.94 -3.60 -4.58
N PHE A 431 9.75 -2.88 -5.70
CA PHE A 431 8.62 -1.96 -5.82
C PHE A 431 7.26 -2.67 -5.70
N ASN A 432 7.12 -3.88 -6.24
CA ASN A 432 5.88 -4.65 -6.09
C ASN A 432 5.67 -5.15 -4.66
N ILE A 433 6.76 -5.51 -3.95
CA ILE A 433 6.72 -5.87 -2.52
C ILE A 433 6.29 -4.65 -1.69
N GLN A 434 6.98 -3.51 -1.81
CA GLN A 434 6.66 -2.27 -1.09
C GLN A 434 5.22 -1.78 -1.37
N ALA A 435 4.77 -1.83 -2.63
CA ALA A 435 3.38 -1.52 -2.96
C ALA A 435 2.41 -2.50 -2.28
N GLY A 436 2.70 -3.79 -2.28
CA GLY A 436 1.90 -4.79 -1.57
C GLY A 436 1.84 -4.56 -0.06
N GLU A 437 2.95 -4.14 0.56
CA GLU A 437 3.03 -3.83 1.99
C GLU A 437 2.23 -2.57 2.35
N HIS A 438 2.50 -1.44 1.67
CA HIS A 438 1.76 -0.19 1.88
C HIS A 438 0.26 -0.35 1.65
N PHE A 439 -0.12 -1.15 0.64
CA PHE A 439 -1.53 -1.48 0.42
C PHE A 439 -2.11 -2.21 1.64
N LYS A 440 -1.51 -3.33 2.08
CA LYS A 440 -2.02 -4.14 3.21
C LYS A 440 -2.24 -3.33 4.49
N VAL A 441 -1.37 -2.38 4.80
CA VAL A 441 -1.44 -1.58 6.05
C VAL A 441 -2.27 -0.28 5.93
N GLY A 442 -2.92 -0.03 4.78
CA GLY A 442 -3.73 1.17 4.58
C GLY A 442 -2.95 2.43 4.21
N ASP A 443 -1.64 2.34 3.93
CA ASP A 443 -0.79 3.49 3.59
C ASP A 443 -0.91 3.89 2.12
N MET A 444 -2.10 4.32 1.70
CA MET A 444 -2.42 4.62 0.30
C MET A 444 -1.59 5.78 -0.27
N GLY A 445 -1.15 6.73 0.56
CA GLY A 445 -0.22 7.78 0.16
C GLY A 445 1.19 7.25 -0.16
N LEU A 446 1.69 6.28 0.61
CA LEU A 446 2.96 5.61 0.31
C LEU A 446 2.82 4.66 -0.89
N TYR A 447 1.74 3.89 -0.96
CA TYR A 447 1.38 3.07 -2.12
C TYR A 447 1.43 3.88 -3.43
N ARG A 448 0.73 5.01 -3.45
CA ARG A 448 0.68 5.96 -4.58
C ARG A 448 2.07 6.49 -4.94
N ASN A 449 2.94 6.73 -3.95
CA ASN A 449 4.32 7.15 -4.22
C ASN A 449 5.17 6.02 -4.81
N THR A 450 4.99 4.77 -4.36
CA THR A 450 5.64 3.60 -4.98
C THR A 450 5.16 3.41 -6.42
N ARG A 451 3.85 3.55 -6.70
CA ARG A 451 3.33 3.54 -8.08
C ARG A 451 3.88 4.69 -8.94
N MET A 452 4.10 5.88 -8.37
CA MET A 452 4.77 6.98 -9.07
C MET A 452 6.25 6.67 -9.37
N ASN A 453 6.96 6.02 -8.45
CA ASN A 453 8.34 5.55 -8.69
C ASN A 453 8.38 4.48 -9.81
N MET A 454 7.41 3.55 -9.82
CA MET A 454 7.26 2.55 -10.88
C MET A 454 6.93 3.17 -12.24
N TYR A 455 6.07 4.20 -12.28
CA TYR A 455 5.83 5.00 -13.48
C TYR A 455 7.14 5.59 -14.03
N GLN A 456 7.91 6.31 -13.20
CA GLN A 456 9.17 6.92 -13.62
C GLN A 456 10.20 5.89 -14.07
N PHE A 457 10.28 4.76 -13.37
CA PHE A 457 11.15 3.64 -13.74
C PHE A 457 10.83 3.07 -15.12
N LEU A 458 9.54 2.91 -15.46
CA LEU A 458 9.12 2.46 -16.79
C LEU A 458 9.38 3.50 -17.89
N MET A 459 9.31 4.80 -17.57
CA MET A 459 9.71 5.86 -18.51
C MET A 459 11.22 5.87 -18.77
N GLU A 460 12.05 5.47 -17.80
CA GLU A 460 13.50 5.28 -18.01
C GLU A 460 13.85 4.06 -18.86
N GLU A 461 12.89 3.15 -19.08
CA GLU A 461 13.02 1.94 -19.92
C GLU A 461 12.25 2.06 -21.24
N ASP A 462 11.79 3.27 -21.59
CA ASP A 462 10.95 3.54 -22.77
C ASP A 462 9.65 2.69 -22.84
N ARG A 463 9.19 2.15 -21.70
CA ARG A 463 8.00 1.28 -21.58
C ARG A 463 6.71 2.09 -21.44
N ILE A 464 6.52 3.08 -22.33
CA ILE A 464 5.52 4.15 -22.24
C ILE A 464 4.09 3.63 -22.01
N LYS A 465 3.68 2.55 -22.70
CA LYS A 465 2.34 1.95 -22.51
C LYS A 465 2.11 1.42 -21.08
N SER A 466 3.11 0.79 -20.48
CA SER A 466 3.03 0.32 -19.09
C SER A 466 3.13 1.48 -18.10
N ALA A 467 3.94 2.50 -18.43
CA ALA A 467 4.06 3.72 -17.66
C ALA A 467 2.72 4.47 -17.58
N PHE A 468 1.98 4.56 -18.69
CA PHE A 468 0.62 5.13 -18.73
C PHE A 468 -0.32 4.46 -17.72
N THR A 469 -0.38 3.12 -17.68
CA THR A 469 -1.22 2.40 -16.71
C THR A 469 -0.82 2.69 -15.26
N MET A 470 0.48 2.77 -14.94
CA MET A 470 0.93 3.18 -13.60
C MET A 470 0.55 4.62 -13.27
N LEU A 471 0.61 5.54 -14.24
CA LEU A 471 0.24 6.94 -14.02
C LEU A 471 -1.28 7.12 -13.86
N CYS A 472 -2.10 6.36 -14.59
CA CYS A 472 -3.54 6.27 -14.35
C CYS A 472 -3.85 5.79 -12.93
N GLU A 473 -3.10 4.82 -12.39
CA GLU A 473 -3.26 4.41 -11.00
C GLU A 473 -2.90 5.54 -10.03
N VAL A 474 -1.77 6.23 -10.23
CA VAL A 474 -1.38 7.41 -9.43
C VAL A 474 -2.48 8.47 -9.42
N VAL A 475 -3.07 8.79 -10.58
CA VAL A 475 -4.18 9.75 -10.72
C VAL A 475 -5.44 9.25 -9.99
N ALA A 476 -5.79 7.98 -10.11
CA ALA A 476 -6.95 7.41 -9.43
C ALA A 476 -6.82 7.52 -7.90
N TYR A 477 -5.62 7.30 -7.35
CA TYR A 477 -5.36 7.50 -5.93
C TYR A 477 -5.33 8.99 -5.53
N ASP A 478 -4.71 9.88 -6.32
CA ASP A 478 -4.73 11.33 -6.06
C ASP A 478 -6.17 11.89 -6.01
N LEU A 479 -7.07 11.41 -6.88
CA LEU A 479 -8.48 11.81 -6.94
C LEU A 479 -9.39 11.06 -5.94
N SER A 480 -8.91 9.98 -5.32
CA SER A 480 -9.67 9.25 -4.29
C SER A 480 -9.76 9.96 -2.95
N GLY A 481 -8.87 10.94 -2.71
CA GLY A 481 -8.69 11.58 -1.41
C GLY A 481 -8.25 10.61 -0.30
N MET A 482 -7.64 9.48 -0.65
CA MET A 482 -7.09 8.51 0.32
C MET A 482 -5.70 8.94 0.83
N GLY A 483 -5.52 8.89 2.15
CA GLY A 483 -4.28 9.22 2.85
C GLY A 483 -3.46 7.98 3.23
N ASN A 484 -2.72 8.10 4.33
CA ASN A 484 -2.08 6.95 4.99
C ASN A 484 -2.97 6.45 6.14
N GLN A 485 -2.74 5.22 6.60
CA GLN A 485 -3.53 4.59 7.68
C GLN A 485 -5.05 4.55 7.39
N GLU A 486 -5.42 4.36 6.12
CA GLU A 486 -6.80 4.26 5.68
C GLU A 486 -7.44 2.93 6.11
N ILE A 487 -8.67 3.01 6.61
CA ILE A 487 -9.43 1.83 7.07
C ILE A 487 -10.17 1.24 5.86
N PHE A 488 -9.84 0.01 5.49
CA PHE A 488 -10.45 -0.69 4.34
C PHE A 488 -11.97 -0.90 4.47
N GLN A 489 -12.46 -1.12 5.69
CA GLN A 489 -13.87 -1.36 6.00
C GLN A 489 -14.24 -0.64 7.31
N PRO A 490 -14.47 0.68 7.28
CA PRO A 490 -14.90 1.41 8.47
C PRO A 490 -16.31 0.96 8.90
N SER A 491 -16.58 0.96 10.21
CA SER A 491 -17.93 0.80 10.75
C SER A 491 -18.85 1.92 10.25
N GLU A 492 -20.17 1.79 10.37
CA GLU A 492 -21.10 2.84 9.91
C GLU A 492 -20.85 4.21 10.57
N GLU A 493 -20.45 4.22 11.84
CA GLU A 493 -20.05 5.43 12.56
C GLU A 493 -18.77 6.04 11.96
N MET A 494 -17.77 5.20 11.68
CA MET A 494 -16.51 5.63 11.07
C MET A 494 -16.68 6.06 9.60
N LYS A 495 -17.59 5.45 8.84
CA LYS A 495 -17.96 5.92 7.49
C LYS A 495 -18.42 7.37 7.55
N LYS A 496 -19.30 7.70 8.49
CA LYS A 496 -19.81 9.08 8.65
C LYS A 496 -18.69 10.07 8.96
N VAL A 497 -17.77 9.73 9.87
CA VAL A 497 -16.59 10.56 10.19
C VAL A 497 -15.66 10.73 8.98
N VAL A 498 -15.38 9.65 8.24
CA VAL A 498 -14.56 9.66 7.02
C VAL A 498 -15.20 10.52 5.93
N MET A 499 -16.51 10.42 5.74
CA MET A 499 -17.26 11.23 4.76
C MET A 499 -17.31 12.70 5.15
N GLU A 500 -17.51 13.03 6.44
CA GLU A 500 -17.45 14.42 6.93
C GLU A 500 -16.06 15.03 6.69
N TYR A 501 -15.00 14.27 7.01
CA TYR A 501 -13.63 14.68 6.70
C TYR A 501 -13.42 14.89 5.19
N THR A 502 -13.85 13.95 4.35
CA THR A 502 -13.72 14.03 2.88
C THR A 502 -14.48 15.23 2.30
N LEU A 503 -15.70 15.50 2.78
CA LEU A 503 -16.48 16.69 2.41
C LEU A 503 -15.75 17.99 2.77
N LYS A 504 -15.02 18.01 3.88
CA LYS A 504 -14.25 19.18 4.35
C LYS A 504 -12.88 19.33 3.67
N SER A 505 -12.22 18.23 3.30
CA SER A 505 -10.85 18.23 2.77
C SER A 505 -10.79 18.23 1.24
N CYS A 506 -11.81 17.71 0.56
CA CYS A 506 -11.80 17.49 -0.88
C CYS A 506 -12.72 18.43 -1.67
N PHE A 507 -13.44 19.32 -0.98
CA PHE A 507 -14.37 20.27 -1.60
C PHE A 507 -14.31 21.65 -0.93
N PRO A 508 -14.60 22.74 -1.68
CA PRO A 508 -14.77 22.80 -3.13
C PRO A 508 -13.42 22.74 -3.89
N TYR A 509 -13.45 22.65 -5.23
CA TYR A 509 -12.27 22.46 -6.10
C TYR A 509 -11.04 23.33 -5.73
N ASN A 510 -11.23 24.64 -5.56
CA ASN A 510 -10.13 25.57 -5.29
C ASN A 510 -9.39 25.34 -3.95
N ALA A 511 -10.03 24.64 -3.00
CA ALA A 511 -9.50 24.28 -1.69
C ALA A 511 -9.21 22.77 -1.53
N SER A 512 -9.56 21.96 -2.54
CA SER A 512 -9.47 20.50 -2.47
C SER A 512 -8.04 19.99 -2.29
N SER A 513 -7.95 18.88 -1.56
CA SER A 513 -6.76 18.02 -1.46
C SER A 513 -6.75 16.87 -2.47
N ALA A 514 -7.90 16.52 -3.06
CA ALA A 514 -8.06 15.44 -4.04
C ALA A 514 -7.94 15.99 -5.47
N THR A 515 -6.76 16.51 -5.81
CA THR A 515 -6.45 17.13 -7.11
C THR A 515 -5.21 16.52 -7.74
N MET A 516 -5.05 16.64 -9.06
CA MET A 516 -3.82 16.23 -9.73
C MET A 516 -2.67 17.22 -9.44
N PRO A 517 -1.46 16.74 -9.06
CA PRO A 517 -0.28 17.60 -8.97
C PRO A 517 0.15 18.13 -10.35
N PRO A 518 0.71 19.36 -10.47
CA PRO A 518 1.12 19.94 -11.75
C PRO A 518 2.03 19.03 -12.60
N ALA A 519 3.04 18.41 -11.97
CA ALA A 519 3.93 17.47 -12.66
C ALA A 519 3.19 16.23 -13.21
N VAL A 520 2.11 15.78 -12.57
CA VAL A 520 1.29 14.66 -13.07
C VAL A 520 0.46 15.11 -14.28
N ILE A 521 0.00 16.36 -14.33
CA ILE A 521 -0.69 16.93 -15.50
C ILE A 521 0.29 17.03 -16.69
N GLU A 522 1.52 17.50 -16.45
CA GLU A 522 2.61 17.51 -17.45
C GLU A 522 2.88 16.09 -17.96
N TRP A 523 3.10 15.12 -17.07
CA TRP A 523 3.38 13.72 -17.45
C TRP A 523 2.23 13.04 -18.21
N MET A 524 0.97 13.34 -17.89
CA MET A 524 -0.18 12.84 -18.66
C MET A 524 -0.25 13.45 -20.06
N THR A 525 0.19 14.71 -20.21
CA THR A 525 0.33 15.38 -21.51
C THR A 525 1.46 14.74 -22.32
N ASP A 526 2.65 14.60 -21.72
CA ASP A 526 3.83 13.98 -22.33
C ASP A 526 3.54 12.54 -22.84
N ILE A 527 2.82 11.74 -22.05
CA ILE A 527 2.45 10.36 -22.43
C ILE A 527 1.44 10.36 -23.58
N LYS A 528 0.43 11.23 -23.55
CA LYS A 528 -0.56 11.35 -24.65
C LYS A 528 0.14 11.65 -25.97
N GLU A 529 1.10 12.59 -25.96
CA GLU A 529 1.91 12.95 -27.13
C GLU A 529 2.81 11.79 -27.58
N GLN A 530 3.55 11.15 -26.66
CA GLN A 530 4.43 10.01 -26.98
C GLN A 530 3.69 8.77 -27.49
N LEU A 531 2.44 8.55 -27.05
CA LEU A 531 1.58 7.48 -27.57
C LEU A 531 0.84 7.87 -28.87
N GLY A 532 0.97 9.13 -29.32
CA GLY A 532 0.31 9.64 -30.53
C GLY A 532 -1.22 9.64 -30.48
N MET A 533 -1.82 9.66 -29.28
CA MET A 533 -3.26 9.49 -29.11
C MET A 533 -4.05 10.76 -29.41
N SER A 534 -5.11 10.64 -30.21
CA SER A 534 -6.14 11.67 -30.29
C SER A 534 -6.85 11.84 -28.95
N GLU A 535 -7.55 12.97 -28.76
CA GLU A 535 -8.33 13.18 -27.54
C GLU A 535 -9.39 12.08 -27.29
N LYS A 536 -10.01 11.56 -28.35
CA LYS A 536 -11.01 10.48 -28.25
C LYS A 536 -10.38 9.18 -27.77
N GLU A 537 -9.24 8.80 -28.33
CA GLU A 537 -8.50 7.59 -27.94
C GLU A 537 -7.95 7.71 -26.53
N PHE A 538 -7.40 8.87 -26.16
CA PHE A 538 -6.89 9.11 -24.82
C PHE A 538 -8.00 9.03 -23.77
N ARG A 539 -9.16 9.66 -24.01
CA ARG A 539 -10.36 9.53 -23.13
C ARG A 539 -10.79 8.07 -22.94
N ALA A 540 -10.85 7.29 -24.03
CA ALA A 540 -11.20 5.88 -23.97
C ALA A 540 -10.16 5.06 -23.18
N ALA A 541 -8.87 5.29 -23.42
CA ALA A 541 -7.78 4.62 -22.73
C ALA A 541 -7.72 4.97 -21.23
N LEU A 542 -8.01 6.22 -20.85
CA LEU A 542 -8.16 6.63 -19.45
C LEU A 542 -9.30 5.87 -18.77
N LEU A 543 -10.48 5.84 -19.38
CA LEU A 543 -11.65 5.13 -18.85
C LEU A 543 -11.35 3.64 -18.63
N GLU A 544 -10.80 2.98 -19.65
CA GLU A 544 -10.42 1.56 -19.60
C GLU A 544 -9.41 1.24 -18.48
N ASN A 545 -8.52 2.17 -18.15
CA ASN A 545 -7.59 2.01 -17.03
C ASN A 545 -8.28 2.28 -15.68
N PHE A 546 -9.11 3.31 -15.56
CA PHE A 546 -9.84 3.63 -14.32
C PHE A 546 -10.87 2.55 -13.92
N GLU A 547 -11.46 1.85 -14.89
CA GLU A 547 -12.35 0.69 -14.67
C GLU A 547 -11.62 -0.52 -14.07
N LYS A 548 -10.34 -0.72 -14.42
CA LYS A 548 -9.52 -1.83 -13.89
C LYS A 548 -9.06 -1.59 -12.45
N ILE A 549 -8.98 -0.33 -12.03
CA ILE A 549 -8.46 0.06 -10.71
C ILE A 549 -9.54 -0.12 -9.64
N LYS A 550 -9.25 -0.96 -8.64
CA LYS A 550 -10.13 -1.20 -7.50
C LYS A 550 -9.73 -0.30 -6.32
N LEU A 551 -10.50 0.76 -6.12
CA LEU A 551 -10.42 1.65 -4.95
C LEU A 551 -11.56 1.29 -3.98
N PHE A 552 -11.27 1.21 -2.68
CA PHE A 552 -12.30 0.97 -1.65
C PHE A 552 -13.05 2.25 -1.24
N ARG A 553 -12.48 3.43 -1.50
CA ARG A 553 -13.18 4.73 -1.46
C ARG A 553 -13.02 5.45 -2.80
N ARG A 554 -14.08 6.08 -3.29
CA ARG A 554 -14.11 6.90 -4.50
C ARG A 554 -14.88 8.18 -4.24
N ILE A 555 -14.26 9.33 -4.55
CA ILE A 555 -14.91 10.63 -4.52
C ILE A 555 -15.60 10.89 -5.87
N PHE A 556 -14.88 10.61 -6.96
CA PHE A 556 -15.31 10.79 -8.34
C PHE A 556 -15.63 9.46 -9.00
N THR A 557 -16.54 9.45 -9.97
CA THR A 557 -16.74 8.29 -10.86
C THR A 557 -15.57 8.14 -11.84
N ASN A 558 -15.50 7.02 -12.58
CA ASN A 558 -14.43 6.84 -13.58
C ASN A 558 -14.52 7.90 -14.69
N GLU A 559 -15.74 8.21 -15.13
CA GLU A 559 -16.03 9.23 -16.14
C GLU A 559 -15.65 10.63 -15.64
N GLU A 560 -15.99 10.95 -14.39
CA GLU A 560 -15.58 12.20 -13.74
C GLU A 560 -14.04 12.30 -13.63
N CYS A 561 -13.34 11.20 -13.32
CA CYS A 561 -11.87 11.16 -13.36
C CYS A 561 -11.30 11.42 -14.77
N VAL A 562 -11.91 10.87 -15.83
CA VAL A 562 -11.52 11.17 -17.23
C VAL A 562 -11.72 12.66 -17.53
N GLU A 563 -12.88 13.22 -17.22
CA GLU A 563 -13.14 14.65 -17.45
C GLU A 563 -12.23 15.54 -16.61
N ILE A 564 -11.87 15.14 -15.39
CA ILE A 564 -10.88 15.83 -14.55
C ILE A 564 -9.53 15.89 -15.26
N VAL A 565 -8.97 14.75 -15.69
CA VAL A 565 -7.69 14.72 -16.44
C VAL A 565 -7.76 15.62 -17.68
N MET A 566 -8.84 15.52 -18.44
CA MET A 566 -9.01 16.29 -19.67
C MET A 566 -9.22 17.80 -19.45
N ASN A 567 -9.82 18.20 -18.33
CA ASN A 567 -10.00 19.61 -17.98
C ASN A 567 -8.74 20.22 -17.36
N GLU A 568 -7.92 19.45 -16.64
CA GLU A 568 -6.62 19.91 -16.17
C GLU A 568 -5.64 20.12 -17.34
N ILE A 569 -5.50 19.14 -18.24
CA ILE A 569 -4.63 19.24 -19.44
C ILE A 569 -5.02 20.43 -20.32
N ASN A 570 -6.32 20.66 -20.52
CA ASN A 570 -6.82 21.76 -21.36
C ASN A 570 -7.06 23.08 -20.59
N ASN A 571 -6.68 23.17 -19.31
CA ASN A 571 -6.90 24.34 -18.45
C ASN A 571 -8.34 24.89 -18.48
N HIS A 572 -9.32 24.05 -18.13
CA HIS A 572 -10.75 24.36 -18.08
C HIS A 572 -11.30 24.47 -16.63
N PRO A 573 -10.84 25.43 -15.79
CA PRO A 573 -11.17 25.45 -14.35
C PRO A 573 -12.66 25.62 -14.03
N ARG A 574 -13.46 26.19 -14.94
CA ARG A 574 -14.92 26.28 -14.79
C ARG A 574 -15.63 24.93 -14.92
N LYS A 575 -15.19 24.07 -15.87
CA LYS A 575 -15.70 22.71 -16.02
C LYS A 575 -15.28 21.84 -14.84
N GLN A 576 -14.03 22.02 -14.40
CA GLN A 576 -13.48 21.36 -13.22
C GLN A 576 -14.30 21.67 -11.95
N ALA A 577 -14.58 22.94 -11.68
CA ALA A 577 -15.41 23.34 -10.53
C ALA A 577 -16.83 22.74 -10.57
N ALA A 578 -17.42 22.54 -11.77
CA ALA A 578 -18.74 21.92 -11.90
C ALA A 578 -18.73 20.42 -11.54
N ILE A 579 -17.70 19.67 -11.98
CA ILE A 579 -17.54 18.25 -11.62
C ILE A 579 -17.40 18.08 -10.10
N TYR A 580 -16.58 18.92 -9.46
CA TYR A 580 -16.43 18.87 -8.00
C TYR A 580 -17.73 19.21 -7.29
N LYS A 581 -18.49 20.21 -7.74
CA LYS A 581 -19.80 20.51 -7.17
C LYS A 581 -20.77 19.32 -7.28
N GLN A 582 -20.80 18.63 -8.43
CA GLN A 582 -21.64 17.44 -8.64
C GLN A 582 -21.22 16.27 -7.73
N ALA A 583 -19.92 16.03 -7.57
CA ALA A 583 -19.40 15.01 -6.65
C ALA A 583 -19.71 15.35 -5.17
N GLU A 584 -19.60 16.62 -4.78
CA GLU A 584 -19.98 17.10 -3.45
C GLU A 584 -21.48 16.86 -3.17
N GLU A 585 -22.36 17.25 -4.09
CA GLU A 585 -23.81 17.04 -4.00
C GLU A 585 -24.20 15.55 -3.96
N ARG A 586 -23.40 14.66 -4.59
CA ARG A 586 -23.57 13.20 -4.46
C ARG A 586 -23.19 12.73 -3.06
N MET A 587 -22.00 13.06 -2.57
CA MET A 587 -21.53 12.61 -1.25
C MET A 587 -22.35 13.19 -0.10
N ARG A 588 -22.87 14.42 -0.21
CA ARG A 588 -23.76 15.01 0.83
C ARG A 588 -25.05 14.21 0.98
N ARG A 589 -25.68 13.81 -0.14
CA ARG A 589 -26.88 12.94 -0.11
C ARG A 589 -26.59 11.56 0.47
N GLU A 590 -25.43 10.98 0.18
CA GLU A 590 -24.99 9.72 0.77
C GLU A 590 -24.78 9.87 2.29
N TYR A 591 -24.10 10.93 2.74
CA TYR A 591 -23.86 11.25 4.15
C TYR A 591 -25.18 11.46 4.94
N GLU A 592 -26.16 12.12 4.32
CA GLU A 592 -27.50 12.32 4.89
C GLU A 592 -28.29 11.01 5.00
N SER A 593 -28.04 10.05 4.10
CA SER A 593 -28.69 8.72 4.14
C SER A 593 -28.13 7.77 5.21
N LEU A 594 -26.95 8.08 5.78
CA LEU A 594 -26.38 7.37 6.93
C LEU A 594 -27.13 7.71 8.23
N ASN A 595 -28.28 7.05 8.39
CA ASN A 595 -29.08 7.01 9.62
C ASN A 595 -28.31 6.30 10.74
N ILE A 596 -27.71 7.07 11.65
CA ILE A 596 -27.17 6.56 12.91
C ILE A 596 -28.24 6.77 13.99
N SER A 597 -28.67 5.68 14.63
CA SER A 597 -29.70 5.63 15.68
C SER A 597 -29.12 5.70 17.10
#